data_AF-A0A1Q5SAU3-F1
#
_entry.id   AF-A0A1Q5SAU3-F1
#
_cell.length_a   1.000
_cell.length_b   1.000
_cell.length_c   1.000
_cell.angle_alpha   90.00
_cell.angle_beta   90.00
_cell.angle_gamma   90.00
#
_symmetry.space_group_name_H-M   'P 1'
#
loop_
_entity.id
_entity.type
_entity.pdbx_description
1 polymer ?
#
loop_
_entity_poly.entity_id
_entity_poly.type
_entity_poly.pdbx_seq_one_letter_code
_entity_poly.pdbx_strand_id
1 'polypeptide(L)'
;MNTPYLPALAALAGSAIGGFTSFASAWLTQRHQDRAKRLSGEKTRRQELYRQFIDEASRLYADALAHDRAEVSALVSVYALINRMRVVSSPAVIERAEAVVHLIIDTYFTPNKTFSELRELMNGHAVNPLRAFSEECRAALQAFNDR
;
A
#
# COMPACT_ATOMS: atom_id res chain seq x y z
N MET A 1 22.72 69.54 -4.91
CA MET A 1 22.51 68.49 -5.94
C MET A 1 22.52 67.15 -5.22
N ASN A 2 21.50 66.34 -5.46
CA ASN A 2 20.98 65.32 -4.52
C ASN A 2 21.85 64.05 -4.47
N THR A 3 22.17 63.65 -3.24
CA THR A 3 22.97 62.48 -2.85
C THR A 3 22.35 61.16 -3.34
N PRO A 4 22.91 60.48 -4.36
CA PRO A 4 22.34 59.27 -4.94
C PRO A 4 22.68 57.98 -4.14
N TYR A 5 23.23 58.11 -2.94
CA TYR A 5 23.66 56.96 -2.11
C TYR A 5 22.54 56.36 -1.23
N LEU A 6 21.49 57.13 -0.93
CA LEU A 6 20.31 56.67 -0.16
C LEU A 6 19.46 55.62 -0.90
N PRO A 7 19.17 55.76 -2.22
CA PRO A 7 18.38 54.77 -2.97
C PRO A 7 19.11 53.44 -3.21
N ALA A 8 20.43 53.47 -3.41
CA ALA A 8 21.23 52.28 -3.72
C ALA A 8 21.33 51.32 -2.53
N LEU A 9 21.47 51.85 -1.30
CA LEU A 9 21.47 51.07 -0.06
C LEU A 9 20.07 50.49 0.25
N ALA A 10 19.00 51.23 -0.04
CA ALA A 10 17.63 50.74 0.10
C ALA A 10 17.31 49.59 -0.88
N ALA A 11 17.83 49.63 -2.12
CA ALA A 11 17.67 48.56 -3.09
C ALA A 11 18.43 47.27 -2.69
N LEU A 12 19.61 47.38 -2.09
CA LEU A 12 20.37 46.24 -1.57
C LEU A 12 19.76 45.66 -0.29
N ALA A 13 19.18 46.50 0.59
CA ALA A 13 18.43 46.03 1.76
C ALA A 13 17.15 45.28 1.36
N GLY A 14 16.46 45.73 0.30
CA GLY A 14 15.31 45.03 -0.27
C GLY A 14 15.65 43.67 -0.90
N SER A 15 16.81 43.54 -1.56
CA SER A 15 17.23 42.28 -2.18
C SER A 15 17.73 41.25 -1.17
N ALA A 16 18.38 41.67 -0.08
CA ALA A 16 18.80 40.76 0.99
C ALA A 16 17.58 40.14 1.70
N ILE A 17 16.60 40.96 2.09
CA ILE A 17 15.36 40.47 2.74
C ILE A 17 14.53 39.64 1.74
N GLY A 18 14.42 40.05 0.47
CA GLY A 18 13.75 39.28 -0.59
C GLY A 18 14.42 37.94 -0.89
N GLY A 19 15.76 37.88 -0.85
CA GLY A 19 16.56 36.67 -1.04
C GLY A 19 16.41 35.67 0.12
N PHE A 20 16.44 36.14 1.38
CA PHE A 20 16.20 35.28 2.54
C PHE A 20 14.76 34.74 2.58
N THR A 21 13.77 35.57 2.24
CA THR A 21 12.37 35.12 2.17
C THR A 21 12.18 34.09 1.06
N SER A 22 12.82 34.28 -0.11
CA SER A 22 12.80 33.31 -1.21
C SER A 22 13.51 32.01 -0.85
N PHE A 23 14.66 32.06 -0.18
CA PHE A 23 15.37 30.89 0.30
C PHE A 23 14.57 30.13 1.37
N ALA A 24 13.97 30.84 2.34
CA ALA A 24 13.12 30.24 3.36
C ALA A 24 11.86 29.60 2.74
N SER A 25 11.25 30.26 1.77
CA SER A 25 10.08 29.74 1.04
C SER A 25 10.45 28.53 0.19
N ALA A 26 11.60 28.56 -0.50
CA ALA A 26 12.12 27.43 -1.25
C ALA A 26 12.45 26.25 -0.34
N TRP A 27 13.11 26.48 0.80
CA TRP A 27 13.42 25.42 1.76
C TRP A 27 12.16 24.82 2.39
N LEU A 28 11.21 25.65 2.80
CA LEU A 28 9.92 25.20 3.32
C LEU A 28 9.15 24.40 2.26
N THR A 29 9.06 24.92 1.04
CA THR A 29 8.40 24.25 -0.09
C THR A 29 9.09 22.93 -0.45
N GLN A 30 10.42 22.92 -0.56
CA GLN A 30 11.22 21.74 -0.83
C GLN A 30 10.99 20.68 0.25
N ARG A 31 11.00 21.07 1.53
CA ARG A 31 10.78 20.16 2.66
C ARG A 31 9.36 19.58 2.67
N HIS A 32 8.35 20.39 2.32
CA HIS A 32 6.98 19.90 2.13
C HIS A 32 6.87 18.94 0.94
N GLN A 33 7.48 19.28 -0.20
CA GLN A 33 7.48 18.43 -1.40
C GLN A 33 8.22 17.11 -1.19
N ASP A 34 9.37 17.13 -0.52
CA ASP A 34 10.16 15.92 -0.23
C ASP A 34 9.42 14.99 0.75
N ARG A 35 8.75 15.56 1.76
CA ARG A 35 7.93 14.79 2.69
C ARG A 35 6.72 14.17 1.97
N ALA A 36 6.03 14.94 1.13
CA ALA A 36 4.91 14.44 0.33
C ALA A 36 5.34 13.34 -0.66
N LYS A 37 6.51 13.48 -1.30
CA LYS A 37 7.06 12.45 -2.20
C LYS A 37 7.43 11.16 -1.46
N ARG A 38 8.03 11.26 -0.27
CA ARG A 38 8.36 10.07 0.56
C ARG A 38 7.11 9.32 0.99
N LEU A 39 6.10 10.05 1.49
CA LEU A 39 4.82 9.46 1.89
C LEU A 39 4.10 8.80 0.70
N SER A 40 4.07 9.47 -0.45
CA SER A 40 3.52 8.89 -1.68
C SER A 40 4.24 7.60 -2.09
N GLY A 41 5.56 7.58 -2.05
CA GLY A 41 6.36 6.39 -2.35
C GLY A 41 6.10 5.21 -1.41
N GLU A 42 5.98 5.47 -0.11
CA GLU A 42 5.64 4.43 0.88
C GLU A 42 4.23 3.87 0.65
N LYS A 43 3.26 4.74 0.31
CA LYS A 43 1.90 4.34 -0.04
C LYS A 43 1.87 3.47 -1.30
N THR A 44 2.55 3.89 -2.37
CA THR A 44 2.64 3.12 -3.62
C THR A 44 3.26 1.75 -3.37
N ARG A 45 4.31 1.68 -2.55
CA ARG A 45 4.95 0.41 -2.19
C ARG A 45 3.99 -0.55 -1.46
N ARG A 46 3.18 -0.04 -0.51
CA ARG A 46 2.16 -0.84 0.18
C ARG A 46 1.07 -1.32 -0.78
N GLN A 47 0.55 -0.42 -1.61
CA GLN A 47 -0.48 -0.74 -2.59
C GLN A 47 -0.03 -1.84 -3.56
N GLU A 48 1.22 -1.78 -4.03
CA GLU A 48 1.76 -2.78 -4.94
C GLU A 48 1.89 -4.16 -4.27
N LEU A 49 2.33 -4.22 -3.00
CA LEU A 49 2.37 -5.48 -2.26
C LEU A 49 0.96 -6.06 -2.01
N TYR A 50 -0.01 -5.21 -1.68
CA TYR A 50 -1.40 -5.64 -1.49
C TYR A 50 -2.00 -6.19 -2.78
N ARG A 51 -1.74 -5.53 -3.92
CA ARG A 51 -2.15 -6.00 -5.23
C ARG A 51 -1.54 -7.36 -5.55
N GLN A 52 -0.22 -7.51 -5.42
CA GLN A 52 0.48 -8.77 -5.67
C GLN A 52 -0.06 -9.92 -4.81
N PHE A 53 -0.35 -9.65 -3.53
CA PHE A 53 -0.95 -10.63 -2.64
C PHE A 53 -2.37 -11.02 -3.07
N ILE A 54 -3.22 -10.04 -3.41
CA ILE A 54 -4.59 -10.30 -3.89
C ILE A 54 -4.57 -11.16 -5.15
N ASP A 55 -3.73 -10.81 -6.12
CA ASP A 55 -3.65 -11.54 -7.39
C ASP A 55 -3.24 -13.00 -7.16
N GLU A 56 -2.17 -13.23 -6.41
CA GLU A 56 -1.63 -14.58 -6.17
C GLU A 56 -2.54 -15.42 -5.26
N ALA A 57 -3.09 -14.83 -4.21
CA ALA A 57 -4.02 -15.52 -3.31
C ALA A 57 -5.35 -15.86 -4.00
N SER A 58 -5.87 -14.98 -4.87
CA SER A 58 -7.07 -15.26 -5.67
C SER A 58 -6.85 -16.44 -6.60
N ARG A 59 -5.69 -16.47 -7.26
CA ARG A 59 -5.30 -17.56 -8.17
C ARG A 59 -5.23 -18.90 -7.44
N LEU A 60 -4.54 -18.93 -6.29
CA LEU A 60 -4.43 -20.15 -5.49
C LEU A 60 -5.75 -20.58 -4.87
N TYR A 61 -6.60 -19.63 -4.47
CA TYR A 61 -7.92 -19.97 -3.95
C TYR A 61 -8.80 -20.63 -5.02
N ALA A 62 -8.81 -20.07 -6.24
CA ALA A 62 -9.52 -20.67 -7.36
C ALA A 62 -8.97 -22.06 -7.73
N ASP A 63 -7.64 -22.21 -7.69
CA ASP A 63 -6.98 -23.49 -7.92
C ASP A 63 -7.36 -24.54 -6.87
N ALA A 64 -7.30 -24.17 -5.58
CA ALA A 64 -7.66 -25.04 -4.46
C ALA A 64 -9.12 -25.53 -4.51
N LEU A 65 -10.03 -24.74 -5.10
CA LEU A 65 -11.42 -25.16 -5.26
C LEU A 65 -11.58 -26.21 -6.36
N ALA A 66 -10.71 -26.26 -7.36
CA ALA A 66 -10.80 -27.18 -8.49
C ALA A 66 -9.85 -28.37 -8.39
N HIS A 67 -8.78 -28.25 -7.60
CA HIS A 67 -7.69 -29.20 -7.50
C HIS A 67 -7.29 -29.46 -6.04
N ASP A 68 -6.81 -30.68 -5.78
CA ASP A 68 -6.38 -31.17 -4.46
C ASP A 68 -4.85 -31.14 -4.27
N ARG A 69 -4.13 -30.53 -5.23
CA ARG A 69 -2.66 -30.49 -5.23
C ARG A 69 -2.15 -29.08 -5.44
N ALA A 70 -1.68 -28.48 -4.36
CA ALA A 70 -0.98 -27.20 -4.41
C ALA A 70 0.45 -27.37 -4.94
N GLU A 71 0.88 -26.46 -5.80
CA GLU A 71 2.30 -26.32 -6.10
C GLU A 71 3.01 -25.67 -4.91
N VAL A 72 3.99 -26.38 -4.33
CA VAL A 72 4.74 -25.88 -3.15
C VAL A 72 5.38 -24.52 -3.43
N SER A 73 5.87 -24.28 -4.66
CA SER A 73 6.48 -23.01 -5.06
C SER A 73 5.50 -21.84 -4.94
N ALA A 74 4.21 -22.06 -5.23
CA ALA A 74 3.17 -21.05 -5.18
C ALA A 74 2.70 -20.78 -3.75
N LEU A 75 2.69 -21.79 -2.87
CA LEU A 75 2.48 -21.55 -1.43
C LEU A 75 3.63 -20.73 -0.83
N VAL A 76 4.87 -21.03 -1.22
CA VAL A 76 6.06 -20.27 -0.80
C VAL A 76 6.02 -18.83 -1.34
N SER A 77 5.54 -18.61 -2.57
CA SER A 77 5.43 -17.26 -3.17
C SER A 77 4.50 -16.36 -2.35
N VAL A 78 3.34 -16.86 -1.93
CA VAL A 78 2.40 -16.10 -1.09
C VAL A 78 2.98 -15.87 0.31
N TYR A 79 3.65 -16.85 0.89
CA TYR A 79 4.32 -16.67 2.17
C TYR A 79 5.43 -15.60 2.10
N ALA A 80 6.17 -15.55 1.00
CA ALA A 80 7.15 -14.49 0.75
C ALA A 80 6.49 -13.11 0.63
N LEU A 81 5.30 -13.00 0.01
CA LEU A 81 4.53 -11.76 -0.03
C LEU A 81 4.12 -11.28 1.36
N ILE A 82 3.64 -12.20 2.23
CA ILE A 82 3.33 -11.87 3.63
C ILE A 82 4.55 -11.31 4.35
N ASN A 83 5.73 -11.93 4.18
CA ASN A 83 6.96 -11.44 4.80
C ASN A 83 7.38 -10.07 4.29
N ARG A 84 7.26 -9.81 2.98
CA ARG A 84 7.52 -8.49 2.38
C ARG A 84 6.54 -7.43 2.91
N MET A 85 5.27 -7.79 3.06
CA MET A 85 4.26 -6.92 3.66
C MET A 85 4.54 -6.64 5.13
N ARG A 86 5.01 -7.62 5.91
CA ARG A 86 5.30 -7.47 7.35
C ARG A 86 6.30 -6.35 7.63
N VAL A 87 7.19 -6.06 6.68
CA VAL A 87 8.16 -4.95 6.78
C VAL A 87 7.50 -3.58 6.70
N VAL A 88 6.36 -3.45 5.99
CA VAL A 88 5.78 -2.13 5.68
C VAL A 88 4.34 -1.95 6.15
N SER A 89 3.63 -3.01 6.54
CA SER A 89 2.20 -3.00 6.84
C SER A 89 1.91 -3.19 8.33
N SER A 90 0.67 -2.89 8.74
CA SER A 90 0.24 -3.07 10.13
C SER A 90 0.06 -4.55 10.48
N PRO A 91 0.19 -4.94 11.77
CA PRO A 91 -0.06 -6.31 12.22
C PRO A 91 -1.45 -6.84 11.81
N ALA A 92 -2.49 -6.00 11.87
CA ALA A 92 -3.84 -6.36 11.47
C ALA A 92 -3.96 -6.78 10.00
N VAL A 93 -3.26 -6.09 9.09
CA VAL A 93 -3.21 -6.48 7.67
C VAL A 93 -2.53 -7.83 7.49
N ILE A 94 -1.47 -8.09 8.26
CA ILE A 94 -0.72 -9.36 8.20
C ILE A 94 -1.55 -10.51 8.73
N GLU A 95 -2.26 -10.32 9.84
CA GLU A 95 -3.17 -11.32 10.42
C GLU A 95 -4.25 -11.74 9.41
N ARG A 96 -4.85 -10.77 8.70
CA ARG A 96 -5.83 -11.10 7.64
C ARG A 96 -5.20 -11.80 6.45
N ALA A 97 -3.96 -11.46 6.08
CA ALA A 97 -3.25 -12.15 5.01
C ALA A 97 -2.97 -13.62 5.37
N GLU A 98 -2.53 -13.88 6.60
CA GLU A 98 -2.31 -15.24 7.11
C GLU A 98 -3.61 -16.05 7.14
N ALA A 99 -4.72 -15.44 7.59
CA ALA A 99 -6.03 -16.09 7.58
C ALA A 99 -6.48 -16.51 6.17
N VAL A 100 -6.19 -15.69 5.15
CA VAL A 100 -6.45 -16.03 3.75
C VAL A 100 -5.63 -17.25 3.31
N VAL A 101 -4.34 -17.27 3.64
CA VAL A 101 -3.46 -18.39 3.28
C VAL A 101 -3.88 -19.69 3.96
N HIS A 102 -4.24 -19.63 5.24
CA HIS A 102 -4.76 -20.80 5.95
C HIS A 102 -6.04 -21.32 5.29
N LEU A 103 -6.98 -20.44 4.93
CA LEU A 103 -8.19 -20.87 4.22
C LEU A 103 -7.87 -21.54 2.88
N ILE A 104 -6.92 -20.99 2.10
CA ILE A 104 -6.49 -21.59 0.83
C ILE A 104 -5.93 -23.00 1.07
N ILE A 105 -5.03 -23.14 2.05
CA ILE A 105 -4.43 -24.44 2.40
C ILE A 105 -5.51 -25.42 2.84
N ASP A 106 -6.42 -25.02 3.72
CA ASP A 106 -7.52 -25.86 4.18
C ASP A 106 -8.41 -26.29 3.01
N THR A 107 -8.62 -25.41 2.02
CA THR A 107 -9.43 -25.71 0.83
C THR A 107 -8.81 -26.83 -0.01
N TYR A 108 -7.48 -26.89 -0.16
CA TYR A 108 -6.80 -28.01 -0.84
C TYR A 108 -7.03 -29.37 -0.16
N PHE A 109 -7.37 -29.38 1.13
CA PHE A 109 -7.72 -30.59 1.87
C PHE A 109 -9.22 -30.93 1.84
N THR A 110 -10.03 -30.12 1.16
CA THR A 110 -11.46 -30.39 0.94
C THR A 110 -11.71 -31.04 -0.43
N PRO A 111 -12.83 -31.76 -0.62
CA PRO A 111 -13.18 -32.28 -1.94
C PRO A 111 -13.34 -31.17 -2.97
N ASN A 112 -12.77 -31.38 -4.16
CA ASN A 112 -12.87 -30.46 -5.31
C ASN A 112 -14.32 -30.11 -5.60
N LYS A 113 -14.58 -28.83 -5.81
CA LYS A 113 -15.89 -28.28 -6.09
C LYS A 113 -16.24 -28.46 -7.56
N THR A 114 -17.47 -28.86 -7.82
CA THR A 114 -18.10 -28.79 -9.13
C THR A 114 -18.48 -27.35 -9.48
N PHE A 115 -18.73 -27.07 -10.76
CA PHE A 115 -19.16 -25.74 -11.20
C PHE A 115 -20.47 -25.26 -10.55
N SER A 116 -21.37 -26.19 -10.22
CA SER A 116 -22.62 -25.87 -9.52
C SER A 116 -22.36 -25.43 -8.08
N GLU A 117 -21.50 -26.16 -7.36
CA GLU A 117 -21.11 -25.80 -6.00
C GLU A 117 -20.34 -24.48 -5.98
N LEU A 118 -19.47 -24.21 -6.97
CA LEU A 118 -18.79 -22.91 -7.12
C LEU A 118 -19.79 -21.75 -7.24
N ARG A 119 -20.87 -21.93 -8.01
CA ARG A 119 -21.92 -20.90 -8.15
C ARG A 119 -22.62 -20.63 -6.81
N GLU A 120 -22.93 -21.66 -6.04
CA GLU A 120 -23.51 -21.50 -4.71
C GLU A 120 -22.55 -20.78 -3.76
N LEU A 121 -21.28 -21.12 -3.85
CA LEU A 121 -20.20 -20.54 -3.06
C LEU A 121 -20.00 -19.04 -3.35
N MET A 122 -20.09 -18.64 -4.62
CA MET A 122 -20.04 -17.23 -5.06
C MET A 122 -21.27 -16.43 -4.67
N ASN A 123 -22.45 -17.07 -4.63
CA ASN A 123 -23.70 -16.43 -4.23
C ASN A 123 -23.82 -16.33 -2.69
N GLY A 124 -23.06 -17.15 -1.96
CA GLY A 124 -22.93 -17.09 -0.51
C GLY A 124 -22.00 -15.98 -0.05
N HIS A 125 -22.38 -15.26 1.01
CA HIS A 125 -21.50 -14.28 1.66
C HIS A 125 -20.29 -14.90 2.37
N ALA A 126 -20.28 -16.24 2.48
CA ALA A 126 -19.32 -17.00 3.26
C ALA A 126 -17.93 -17.07 2.60
N VAL A 127 -17.79 -16.76 1.31
CA VAL A 127 -16.55 -17.05 0.59
C VAL A 127 -16.02 -15.87 -0.18
N ASN A 128 -15.59 -14.86 0.56
CA ASN A 128 -14.63 -13.91 0.01
C ASN A 128 -13.44 -13.81 0.97
N PRO A 129 -12.46 -14.73 0.88
CA PRO A 129 -11.28 -14.74 1.76
C PRO A 129 -10.63 -13.36 1.83
N LEU A 130 -10.55 -12.73 0.67
CA LEU A 130 -9.86 -11.47 0.47
C LEU A 130 -10.66 -10.26 0.92
N ARG A 131 -11.95 -10.40 1.24
CA ARG A 131 -12.78 -9.27 1.68
C ARG A 131 -12.22 -8.63 2.95
N ALA A 132 -12.08 -9.41 4.01
CA ALA A 132 -11.56 -8.92 5.29
C ALA A 132 -10.14 -8.35 5.15
N PHE A 133 -9.30 -9.02 4.36
CA PHE A 133 -7.97 -8.51 4.02
C PHE A 133 -8.00 -7.16 3.28
N SER A 134 -8.87 -7.03 2.28
CA SER A 134 -8.99 -5.80 1.49
C SER A 134 -9.56 -4.63 2.30
N GLU A 135 -10.45 -4.93 3.26
CA GLU A 135 -11.02 -3.96 4.20
C GLU A 135 -9.94 -3.43 5.16
N GLU A 136 -9.10 -4.30 5.72
CA GLU A 136 -7.95 -3.89 6.54
C GLU A 136 -6.91 -3.11 5.71
N CYS A 137 -6.62 -3.53 4.48
CA CYS A 137 -5.74 -2.80 3.59
C CYS A 137 -6.26 -1.39 3.32
N ARG A 138 -7.58 -1.24 3.10
CA ARG A 138 -8.21 0.06 2.88
C ARG A 138 -8.11 0.94 4.13
N ALA A 139 -8.41 0.41 5.31
CA ALA A 139 -8.28 1.12 6.57
C ALA A 139 -6.84 1.58 6.81
N ALA A 140 -5.86 0.71 6.57
CA ALA A 140 -4.43 1.03 6.71
C ALA A 140 -3.96 2.12 5.73
N LEU A 141 -4.48 2.14 4.50
CA LEU A 141 -4.17 3.17 3.50
C LEU A 141 -4.87 4.50 3.78
N GLN A 142 -6.05 4.49 4.40
CA GLN A 142 -6.76 5.69 4.84
C GLN A 142 -6.03 6.33 6.03
N ALA A 143 -5.73 5.55 7.07
CA ALA A 143 -4.98 6.01 8.24
C ALA A 143 -3.58 6.54 7.90
N PHE A 144 -3.01 6.15 6.77
CA PHE A 144 -1.75 6.70 6.27
C PHE A 144 -1.89 8.09 5.63
N ASN A 145 -3.06 8.42 5.05
CA ASN A 145 -3.30 9.74 4.45
C ASN A 145 -3.63 10.81 5.49
N ASP A 146 -4.08 10.39 6.68
CA ASP A 146 -4.45 11.30 7.78
C ASP A 146 -3.24 11.71 8.67
N ARG A 147 -2.01 11.30 8.29
CA ARG A 147 -0.74 11.55 9.01
C ARG A 147 0.15 12.58 8.29
#